data_AF-A0ABD5BR80-F1
#
_entry.id   AF-A0ABD5BR80-F1
#
_cell.length_a   1.000
_cell.length_b   1.000
_cell.length_c   1.000
_cell.angle_alpha   90.00
_cell.angle_beta   90.00
_cell.angle_gamma   90.00
#
_symmetry.space_group_name_H-M   'P 1'
#
loop_
_entity.id
_entity.type
_entity.pdbx_description
1 polymer ?
#
loop_
_entity_poly.entity_id
_entity_poly.type
_entity_poly.pdbx_seq_one_letter_code
_entity_poly.pdbx_strand_id
1 'polypeptide(L)' 'MYTADAIAFFKTKAGLAAAAGVKKPTVYAWGELVPEGRAARLERITNGALKYDPALYQNRDGVNKGAA' A
#
# COMPACT_ATOMS: atom_id res chain seq x y z
N MET A 1 -0.16 -6.23 -3.21
CA MET A 1 -1.48 -5.79 -2.73
C MET A 1 -2.00 -4.66 -3.61
N TYR A 2 -3.18 -4.81 -4.18
CA TYR A 2 -3.79 -3.77 -5.02
C TYR A 2 -4.35 -2.62 -4.18
N THR A 3 -4.14 -1.39 -4.67
CA THR A 3 -4.64 -0.17 -4.04
C THR A 3 -6.17 -0.16 -4.00
N ALA A 4 -6.83 -0.70 -5.03
CA ALA A 4 -8.27 -0.81 -5.09
C ALA A 4 -8.84 -1.69 -3.95
N ASP A 5 -8.23 -2.87 -3.72
CA ASP A 5 -8.64 -3.80 -2.66
C ASP A 5 -8.44 -3.16 -1.28
N ALA A 6 -7.32 -2.48 -1.08
CA ALA A 6 -7.06 -1.76 0.16
C ALA A 6 -8.11 -0.65 0.38
N ILE A 7 -8.47 0.13 -0.65
CA ILE A 7 -9.51 1.15 -0.55
C ILE A 7 -10.87 0.53 -0.22
N ALA A 8 -11.21 -0.59 -0.86
CA ALA A 8 -12.46 -1.31 -0.62
C ALA A 8 -12.55 -1.82 0.83
N PHE A 9 -11.46 -2.38 1.35
CA PHE A 9 -11.39 -2.88 2.72
C PHE A 9 -11.58 -1.76 3.76
N PHE A 10 -10.85 -0.66 3.62
CA PHE A 10 -10.92 0.47 4.56
C PHE A 10 -12.11 1.41 4.29
N LYS A 11 -12.93 1.12 3.27
CA LYS A 11 -14.09 1.88 2.76
C LYS A 11 -13.78 3.29 2.24
N THR A 12 -12.75 3.93 2.77
CA THR A 12 -12.36 5.30 2.43
C THR A 12 -10.85 5.41 2.29
N LYS A 13 -10.41 6.29 1.37
CA LYS A 13 -8.99 6.62 1.20
C LYS A 13 -8.40 7.26 2.47
N ALA A 14 -9.21 7.95 3.26
CA ALA A 14 -8.80 8.53 4.54
C ALA A 14 -8.53 7.43 5.59
N GLY A 15 -9.39 6.42 5.69
CA GLY A 15 -9.17 5.26 6.56
C GLY A 15 -7.93 4.47 6.16
N LEU A 16 -7.74 4.24 4.86
CA LEU A 16 -6.53 3.63 4.33
C LEU A 16 -5.26 4.44 4.66
N ALA A 17 -5.31 5.76 4.51
CA ALA A 17 -4.19 6.64 4.84
C ALA A 17 -3.84 6.57 6.33
N ALA A 18 -4.84 6.58 7.21
CA ALA A 18 -4.65 6.45 8.65
C ALA A 18 -4.02 5.10 9.03
N ALA A 19 -4.52 4.00 8.47
CA ALA A 19 -3.98 2.66 8.70
C ALA A 19 -2.54 2.53 8.18
N ALA A 20 -2.25 3.05 6.99
CA ALA A 20 -0.89 3.05 6.44
C ALA A 20 0.04 4.06 7.13
N GLY A 21 -0.50 4.97 7.95
CA GLY A 21 0.17 6.12 8.57
C GLY A 21 0.86 7.01 7.55
N VAL A 22 0.10 7.39 6.53
CA VAL A 22 0.48 8.40 5.54
C VAL A 22 -0.59 9.48 5.49
N LYS A 23 -0.29 10.60 4.84
CA LYS A 23 -1.30 11.63 4.59
C LYS A 23 -2.23 11.18 3.46
N LYS A 24 -3.48 11.63 3.49
CA LYS A 24 -4.48 11.34 2.45
C LYS A 24 -3.97 11.61 1.02
N PRO A 25 -3.26 12.73 0.70
CA PRO A 25 -2.71 12.96 -0.64
C PRO A 25 -1.74 11.87 -1.11
N THR A 26 -0.99 11.25 -0.20
CA THR A 26 -0.05 10.17 -0.52
C THR A 26 -0.77 8.95 -1.11
N VAL A 27 -1.99 8.66 -0.65
CA VAL A 27 -2.80 7.55 -1.18
C VAL A 27 -3.27 7.82 -2.62
N TYR A 28 -3.46 9.08 -3.01
CA TYR A 28 -3.77 9.43 -4.41
C TYR A 28 -2.56 9.28 -5.33
N ALA A 29 -1.34 9.42 -4.79
CA ALA A 29 -0.11 9.20 -5.53
C ALA A 29 0.23 7.71 -5.68
N TRP A 30 -0.48 6.81 -4.98
CA TRP A 30 -0.32 5.38 -5.20
C TRP A 30 -0.92 5.01 -6.56
N GLY A 31 -0.16 4.24 -7.33
CA GLY A 31 -0.66 3.63 -8.55
C GLY A 31 -1.55 2.44 -8.23
N GLU A 32 -1.51 1.47 -9.13
CA GLU A 32 -2.25 0.21 -9.03
C GLU A 32 -1.95 -0.60 -7.76
N LEU A 33 -0.70 -0.54 -7.28
CA LEU A 33 -0.24 -1.28 -6.10
C LEU A 33 0.08 -0.33 -4.95
N VAL A 34 -0.25 -0.78 -3.73
CA VAL A 34 0.21 -0.13 -2.49
C VAL A 34 1.73 -0.32 -2.40
N PRO A 35 2.55 0.71 -2.10
CA PRO A 35 3.99 0.54 -1.93
C PRO A 35 4.33 -0.57 -0.92
N GLU A 36 5.35 -1.37 -1.21
CA GLU A 36 5.71 -2.57 -0.45
C GLU A 36 5.71 -2.34 1.08
N GLY A 37 6.49 -1.36 1.54
CA GLY A 37 6.61 -1.08 2.98
C GLY A 37 5.28 -0.70 3.65
N ARG A 38 4.32 -0.16 2.88
CA ARG A 38 2.98 0.15 3.38
C ARG A 38 2.07 -1.06 3.31
N ALA A 39 2.18 -1.88 2.28
CA ALA A 39 1.43 -3.13 2.15
C ALA A 39 1.73 -4.08 3.32
N ALA A 40 3.00 -4.26 3.69
CA ALA A 40 3.39 -5.07 4.85
C ALA A 40 2.81 -4.53 6.18
N ARG A 41 2.73 -3.20 6.33
CA ARG A 41 2.10 -2.58 7.50
C ARG A 41 0.59 -2.83 7.54
N LEU A 42 -0.07 -2.66 6.40
CA LEU A 42 -1.52 -2.88 6.28
C LEU A 42 -1.88 -4.34 6.56
N GLU A 43 -1.10 -5.31 6.10
CA GLU A 43 -1.31 -6.72 6.41
C GLU A 43 -1.33 -6.97 7.92
N ARG A 44 -0.36 -6.43 8.66
CA ARG A 44 -0.31 -6.56 10.13
C ARG A 44 -1.51 -5.91 10.82
N ILE A 45 -1.92 -4.72 10.38
CA ILE A 45 -3.05 -3.99 10.98
C ILE A 45 -4.39 -4.67 10.67
N THR A 46 -4.51 -5.27 9.48
CA THR A 46 -5.71 -6.00 9.05
C THR A 46 -5.71 -7.45 9.51
N ASN A 47 -4.73 -7.85 10.33
CA ASN A 47 -4.56 -9.21 10.83
C ASN A 47 -4.60 -10.28 9.72
N GLY A 48 -3.99 -9.97 8.57
CA GLY A 48 -3.94 -10.86 7.41
C GLY A 48 -5.15 -10.78 6.46
N ALA A 49 -6.14 -9.91 6.70
CA ALA A 49 -7.27 -9.74 5.79
C ALA A 49 -6.84 -9.13 4.43
N LEU A 50 -5.84 -8.24 4.44
CA LEU A 50 -5.15 -7.81 3.23
C LEU A 50 -3.80 -8.51 3.13
N LYS A 51 -3.66 -9.46 2.20
CA LYS A 51 -2.40 -10.17 1.99
C LYS A 51 -1.37 -9.32 1.27
N TYR A 52 -0.19 -9.22 1.88
CA TYR A 52 1.01 -8.75 1.23
C TYR A 52 1.68 -9.93 0.53
N ASP A 53 1.85 -9.83 -0.79
CA ASP A 53 2.59 -10.81 -1.58
C ASP A 53 3.86 -10.13 -2.11
N PRO A 54 5.05 -10.47 -1.59
CA PRO A 54 6.32 -9.94 -2.06
C PRO A 54 6.56 -10.20 -3.55
N ALA A 55 6.05 -11.30 -4.11
CA ALA A 55 6.25 -11.64 -5.52
C ALA A 55 5.61 -10.60 -6.46
N LEU A 56 4.56 -9.90 -6.02
CA LEU A 56 3.96 -8.78 -6.75
C LEU A 56 4.88 -7.56 -6.88
N TYR A 57 5.91 -7.47 -6.04
CA TYR A 57 6.83 -6.32 -5.96
C TYR A 57 8.22 -6.63 -6.53
N GLN A 58 8.64 -7.89 -6.53
CA GLN A 58 9.97 -8.33 -7.00
C GLN A 58 10.31 -7.88 -8.44
N ASN A 59 9.32 -7.60 -9.29
CA ASN A 59 9.53 -7.10 -10.65
C ASN A 59 9.41 -5.57 -10.81
N ARG A 60 9.18 -4.81 -9.74
CA ARG A 60 9.07 -3.34 -9.77
C ARG A 60 10.18 -2.59 -9.03
N ASP A 61 11.00 -3.29 -8.24
CA ASP A 61 12.10 -2.69 -7.45
C ASP A 61 13.32 -2.22 -8.26
N GLY A 62 13.28 -2.36 -9.60
CA GLY A 62 14.30 -1.82 -10.50
C GLY A 62 14.21 -0.32 -10.78
N VAL A 63 13.14 0.39 -10.37
CA VAL A 63 12.92 1.79 -10.77
C VAL A 63 12.51 2.67 -9.59
N ASN A 64 13.44 2.92 -8.67
CA ASN A 64 13.70 4.23 -8.02
C ASN A 64 14.59 4.08 -6.78
N LYS A 65 15.89 3.84 -7.02
CA LYS A 65 16.94 4.20 -6.07
C LYS A 65 17.49 5.56 -6.52
N GLY A 66 16.79 6.64 -6.14
CA GLY A 66 17.15 7.97 -6.62
C GLY A 66 16.27 9.08 -6.04
N ALA A 67 16.49 9.39 -4.78
CA ALA A 67 16.34 10.77 -4.30
C ALA A 67 17.56 11.05 -3.44
N ALA A 68 18.55 11.67 -4.08
CA ALA A 68 19.72 12.29 -3.47
C ALA A 68 19.31 13.57 -2.71
#